data_AF-A0A8J7EHS4-F1
#
_entry.id   AF-A0A8J7EHS4-F1
#
_cell.length_a   1.000
_cell.length_b   1.000
_cell.length_c   1.000
_cell.angle_alpha   90.00
_cell.angle_beta   90.00
_cell.angle_gamma   90.00
#
_symmetry.space_group_name_H-M   'P 1'
#
loop_
_entity.id
_entity.type
_entity.pdbx_description
1 polymer ?
#
loop_
_entity_poly.entity_id
_entity_poly.type
_entity_poly.pdbx_seq_one_letter_code
_entity_poly.pdbx_strand_id
1 'polypeptide(L)'
;MPQSTIDSRKEAYFKLSSEIAQLDNTQLLSLFKENATNTANSGWGTNQTLTFGKSQVFAKRIPVTDLEYKNLFSTKNLYNLPTHCNYGLGSTGLGVFRELVTHIKTTHWVLEEEIATFPLMYHYRIIPFSEPRSPADQTQLNSYVNYWGGSEEVRQYCLDRAIATHELVLFLEYIPYVLGEWLPNNPHRLQDNLCDLHTTIDFLRSKGIIHFDAHFFNVVTDGEQAYLTDFGLALDQSFALTRHEEFFFEQHSLYDHGEILRNLGWLMRSAYNACPESDKLRIAQKYHIKPALKSHEITATMFENIQKIQADGDIDLDDFYVKSVVKYRRIIELMQNFFADMVENNRKDTAFPHAELERLLKETGYLA
;
A
#
# COMPACT_ATOMS: atom_id res chain seq x y z
N MET A 1 -19.53 14.83 2.67
CA MET A 1 -19.57 15.22 1.25
C MET A 1 -20.72 14.47 0.60
N PRO A 2 -21.36 14.96 -0.48
CA PRO A 2 -22.40 14.17 -1.16
C PRO A 2 -21.79 12.84 -1.63
N GLN A 3 -22.54 11.76 -1.44
CA GLN A 3 -22.14 10.40 -1.78
C GLN A 3 -21.78 10.30 -3.27
N SER A 4 -20.57 9.84 -3.57
CA SER A 4 -20.14 9.65 -4.95
C SER A 4 -20.75 8.36 -5.48
N THR A 5 -21.83 8.49 -6.24
CA THR A 5 -22.40 7.36 -6.99
C THR A 5 -21.43 6.90 -8.07
N ILE A 6 -21.51 5.63 -8.48
CA ILE A 6 -20.70 5.13 -9.60
C ILE A 6 -20.91 5.95 -10.88
N ASP A 7 -22.13 6.42 -11.13
CA ASP A 7 -22.45 7.31 -12.26
C ASP A 7 -21.68 8.63 -12.20
N SER A 8 -21.65 9.28 -11.03
CA SER A 8 -20.87 10.52 -10.86
C SER A 8 -19.37 10.29 -11.01
N ARG A 9 -18.85 9.13 -10.59
CA ARG A 9 -17.44 8.76 -10.78
C ARG A 9 -17.11 8.55 -12.26
N LYS A 10 -17.99 7.89 -13.02
CA LYS A 10 -17.85 7.71 -14.49
C LYS A 10 -17.93 9.05 -15.24
N GLU A 11 -18.86 9.93 -14.86
CA GLU A 11 -18.95 11.27 -15.45
C GLU A 11 -17.65 12.06 -15.22
N ALA A 12 -17.15 12.06 -13.97
CA ALA A 12 -15.88 12.69 -13.62
C ALA A 12 -14.72 12.08 -14.43
N TYR A 13 -14.71 10.75 -14.61
CA TYR A 13 -13.70 10.07 -15.42
C TYR A 13 -13.67 10.56 -16.86
N PHE A 14 -14.79 10.54 -17.58
CA PHE A 14 -14.79 10.95 -18.99
C PHE A 14 -14.45 12.43 -19.16
N LYS A 15 -14.91 13.28 -18.23
CA LYS A 15 -14.60 14.70 -18.22
C LYS A 15 -13.10 14.95 -17.99
N LEU A 16 -12.56 14.46 -16.88
CA LEU A 16 -11.18 14.72 -16.48
C LEU A 16 -10.18 14.03 -17.40
N SER A 17 -10.49 12.81 -17.88
CA SER A 17 -9.68 12.14 -18.89
C SER A 17 -9.54 13.01 -20.15
N SER A 18 -10.66 13.56 -20.65
CA SER A 18 -10.66 14.44 -21.83
C SER A 18 -9.91 15.77 -21.58
N GLU A 19 -10.10 16.37 -20.40
CA GLU A 19 -9.45 17.63 -20.02
C GLU A 19 -7.93 17.47 -19.91
N ILE A 20 -7.46 16.45 -19.19
CA ILE A 20 -6.03 16.16 -19.04
C ILE A 20 -5.42 15.73 -20.38
N ALA A 21 -6.20 15.04 -21.24
CA ALA A 21 -5.70 14.60 -22.54
C ALA A 21 -5.31 15.75 -23.48
N GLN A 22 -5.94 16.92 -23.34
CA GLN A 22 -5.68 18.11 -24.15
C GLN A 22 -4.43 18.89 -23.72
N LEU A 23 -3.88 18.59 -22.53
CA LEU A 23 -2.70 19.29 -22.03
C LEU A 23 -1.42 18.77 -22.68
N ASP A 24 -0.60 19.69 -23.16
CA ASP A 24 0.77 19.40 -23.59
C ASP A 24 1.74 19.30 -22.40
N ASN A 25 2.97 18.87 -22.67
CA ASN A 25 3.99 18.71 -21.63
C ASN A 25 4.33 20.04 -20.95
N THR A 26 4.32 21.17 -21.66
CA THR A 26 4.63 22.48 -21.07
C THR A 26 3.55 22.88 -20.07
N GLN A 27 2.28 22.67 -20.41
CA GLN A 27 1.14 22.92 -19.53
C GLN A 27 1.16 22.01 -18.30
N LEU A 28 1.40 20.71 -18.48
CA LEU A 28 1.52 19.75 -17.37
C LEU A 28 2.64 20.14 -16.39
N LEU A 29 3.82 20.50 -16.92
CA LEU A 29 4.95 20.91 -16.09
C LEU A 29 4.68 22.23 -15.34
N SER A 30 3.90 23.15 -15.92
CA SER A 30 3.45 24.36 -15.20
C SER A 30 2.54 24.01 -14.03
N LEU A 31 1.56 23.13 -14.27
CA LEU A 31 0.63 22.68 -13.24
C LEU A 31 1.35 22.04 -12.04
N PHE A 32 2.40 21.26 -12.28
CA PHE A 32 3.16 20.62 -11.19
C PHE A 32 3.93 21.64 -10.36
N LYS A 33 4.55 22.64 -11.01
CA LYS A 33 5.29 23.71 -10.33
C LYS A 33 4.37 24.60 -9.49
N GLU A 34 3.21 24.95 -10.01
CA GLU A 34 2.23 25.78 -9.31
C GLU A 34 1.68 25.10 -8.04
N ASN A 35 1.65 23.76 -8.02
CA ASN A 35 1.13 22.97 -6.91
C ASN A 35 2.23 22.33 -6.03
N ALA A 36 3.49 22.80 -6.17
CA ALA A 36 4.64 22.22 -5.47
C ALA A 36 4.54 22.28 -3.93
N THR A 37 3.70 23.16 -3.36
CA THR A 37 3.46 23.22 -1.90
C THR A 37 2.60 22.07 -1.37
N ASN A 38 1.92 21.33 -2.25
CA ASN A 38 1.05 20.18 -1.91
C ASN A 38 1.76 18.83 -2.16
N THR A 39 3.09 18.81 -2.17
CA THR A 39 3.87 17.59 -2.40
C THR A 39 4.11 16.82 -1.11
N ALA A 40 3.79 15.53 -1.12
CA ALA A 40 4.29 14.59 -0.13
C ALA A 40 5.49 13.84 -0.74
N ASN A 41 6.70 14.09 -0.20
CA ASN A 41 7.93 13.38 -0.57
C ASN A 41 8.26 12.37 0.53
N SER A 42 7.60 11.20 0.51
CA SER A 42 7.84 10.13 1.49
C SER A 42 8.13 8.77 0.85
N GLY A 43 8.46 8.71 -0.45
CA GLY A 43 8.73 7.45 -1.13
C GLY A 43 9.58 7.58 -2.39
N TRP A 44 9.56 6.55 -3.24
CA TRP A 44 10.37 6.43 -4.46
C TRP A 44 9.83 7.20 -5.67
N GLY A 45 8.80 8.02 -5.47
CA GLY A 45 8.16 8.89 -6.44
C GLY A 45 7.67 10.17 -5.78
N THR A 46 6.96 11.00 -6.54
CA THR A 46 6.41 12.28 -6.07
C THR A 46 4.89 12.26 -6.18
N ASN A 47 4.22 12.53 -5.06
CA ASN A 47 2.76 12.62 -5.01
C ASN A 47 2.33 14.08 -4.81
N GLN A 48 1.29 14.49 -5.53
CA GLN A 48 0.76 15.85 -5.46
C GLN A 48 -0.76 15.85 -5.71
N THR A 49 -1.47 16.82 -5.14
CA THR A 49 -2.89 17.06 -5.48
C THR A 49 -2.98 18.23 -6.45
N LEU A 50 -3.62 18.02 -7.60
CA LEU A 50 -3.85 18.99 -8.66
C LEU A 50 -5.31 19.42 -8.65
N THR A 51 -5.57 20.68 -9.01
CA THR A 51 -6.92 21.24 -9.08
C THR A 51 -7.31 21.47 -10.55
N PHE A 52 -8.40 20.83 -10.97
CA PHE A 52 -9.02 20.98 -12.30
C PHE A 52 -10.43 21.57 -12.14
N GLY A 53 -10.52 22.90 -12.22
CA GLY A 53 -11.74 23.64 -11.91
C GLY A 53 -12.19 23.41 -10.45
N LYS A 54 -13.26 22.64 -10.26
CA LYS A 54 -13.77 22.25 -8.92
C LYS A 54 -13.33 20.85 -8.48
N SER A 55 -12.69 20.10 -9.36
CA SER A 55 -12.28 18.72 -9.10
C SER A 55 -10.84 18.69 -8.59
N GLN A 56 -10.58 17.80 -7.65
CA GLN A 56 -9.22 17.45 -7.23
C GLN A 56 -8.79 16.16 -7.95
N VAL A 57 -7.52 16.10 -8.34
CA VAL A 57 -6.90 14.95 -8.99
C VAL A 57 -5.61 14.64 -8.23
N PHE A 58 -5.46 13.39 -7.81
CA PHE A 58 -4.20 12.94 -7.22
C PHE A 58 -3.24 12.56 -8.34
N ALA A 59 -2.05 13.14 -8.36
CA ALA A 59 -1.03 12.80 -9.35
C ALA A 59 0.15 12.09 -8.68
N LYS A 60 0.40 10.85 -9.10
CA LYS A 60 1.58 10.06 -8.72
C LYS A 60 2.59 10.10 -9.86
N ARG A 61 3.79 10.59 -9.57
CA ARG A 61 4.89 10.74 -10.53
C ARG A 61 5.99 9.75 -10.20
N ILE A 62 6.34 8.90 -11.16
CA ILE A 62 7.24 7.77 -10.97
C ILE A 62 8.39 7.90 -11.98
N PRO A 63 9.66 7.90 -11.52
CA PRO A 63 10.81 7.79 -12.42
C PRO A 63 10.66 6.65 -13.43
N VAL A 64 10.97 6.92 -14.69
CA VAL A 64 11.07 5.92 -15.77
C VAL A 64 12.53 5.86 -16.20
N THR A 65 13.20 4.76 -15.91
CA THR A 65 14.62 4.60 -16.27
C THR A 65 14.80 4.54 -17.79
N ASP A 66 16.01 4.78 -18.28
CA ASP A 66 16.30 4.65 -19.71
C ASP A 66 16.05 3.22 -20.23
N LEU A 67 16.24 2.19 -19.38
CA LEU A 67 15.95 0.80 -19.71
C LEU A 67 14.44 0.57 -19.85
N GLU A 68 13.65 1.07 -18.91
CA GLU A 68 12.19 1.03 -18.98
C GLU A 68 11.67 1.82 -20.18
N TYR A 69 12.21 3.01 -20.43
CA TYR A 69 11.83 3.86 -21.55
C TYR A 69 12.08 3.20 -22.91
N LYS A 70 13.16 2.42 -23.06
CA LYS A 70 13.42 1.62 -24.27
C LYS A 70 12.47 0.42 -24.43
N ASN A 71 11.79 0.03 -23.35
CA ASN A 71 10.89 -1.12 -23.28
C ASN A 71 9.50 -0.69 -22.79
N LEU A 72 8.94 0.39 -23.35
CA LEU A 72 7.65 0.93 -22.93
C LEU A 72 6.58 -0.16 -22.84
N PHE A 73 5.82 -0.12 -21.74
CA PHE A 73 4.71 -1.05 -21.46
C PHE A 73 5.12 -2.52 -21.27
N SER A 74 6.42 -2.85 -21.23
CA SER A 74 6.87 -4.18 -20.86
C SER A 74 6.62 -4.46 -19.38
N THR A 75 5.97 -5.58 -19.08
CA THR A 75 5.76 -6.08 -17.70
C THR A 75 6.83 -7.08 -17.26
N LYS A 76 7.90 -7.26 -18.05
CA LYS A 76 9.06 -8.06 -17.66
C LYS A 76 9.79 -7.44 -16.47
N ASN A 77 10.38 -8.29 -15.63
CA ASN A 77 11.36 -7.86 -14.62
C ASN A 77 12.68 -7.50 -15.31
N LEU A 78 12.77 -6.29 -15.87
CA LEU A 78 13.91 -5.85 -16.70
C LEU A 78 15.25 -5.81 -15.96
N TYR A 79 15.20 -5.63 -14.64
CA TYR A 79 16.38 -5.58 -13.77
C TYR A 79 16.68 -6.92 -13.12
N ASN A 80 15.86 -7.95 -13.32
CA ASN A 80 15.95 -9.22 -12.60
C ASN A 80 15.95 -9.03 -11.06
N LEU A 81 15.11 -8.11 -10.58
CA LEU A 81 14.96 -7.82 -9.15
C LEU A 81 14.53 -9.10 -8.40
N PRO A 82 15.06 -9.36 -7.20
CA PRO A 82 14.60 -10.45 -6.37
C PRO A 82 13.10 -10.33 -6.04
N THR A 83 12.39 -11.46 -5.96
CA THR A 83 10.94 -11.47 -5.67
C THR A 83 10.60 -10.97 -4.26
N HIS A 84 11.52 -11.05 -3.31
CA HIS A 84 11.31 -10.46 -1.98
C HIS A 84 11.16 -8.94 -2.02
N CYS A 85 11.56 -8.27 -3.11
CA CYS A 85 11.27 -6.86 -3.32
C CYS A 85 9.77 -6.59 -3.51
N ASN A 86 8.91 -7.59 -3.71
CA ASN A 86 7.47 -7.39 -3.74
C ASN A 86 6.91 -7.05 -2.36
N TYR A 87 7.52 -7.48 -1.26
CA TYR A 87 6.96 -7.21 0.06
C TYR A 87 6.95 -5.70 0.40
N GLY A 88 5.82 -5.23 0.96
CA GLY A 88 5.59 -3.88 1.49
C GLY A 88 6.48 -3.46 2.66
N LEU A 89 7.81 -3.44 2.43
CA LEU A 89 8.86 -3.18 3.41
C LEU A 89 9.75 -2.00 2.99
N GLY A 90 9.20 -1.08 2.20
CA GLY A 90 9.90 0.11 1.67
C GLY A 90 10.60 -0.11 0.33
N SER A 91 10.14 -1.07 -0.47
CA SER A 91 10.71 -1.42 -1.76
C SER A 91 10.55 -0.29 -2.79
N THR A 92 11.45 -0.27 -3.78
CA THR A 92 11.46 0.67 -4.92
C THR A 92 10.40 0.38 -5.98
N GLY A 93 9.59 -0.67 -5.80
CA GLY A 93 8.68 -1.18 -6.83
C GLY A 93 9.36 -2.15 -7.79
N LEU A 94 8.56 -2.89 -8.58
CA LEU A 94 9.06 -3.86 -9.57
C LEU A 94 8.70 -3.46 -11.01
N GLY A 95 9.17 -2.30 -11.44
CA GLY A 95 9.00 -1.81 -12.80
C GLY A 95 7.75 -0.96 -12.96
N VAL A 96 7.95 0.26 -13.45
CA VAL A 96 6.92 1.32 -13.56
C VAL A 96 5.71 0.90 -14.40
N PHE A 97 5.89 0.03 -15.39
CA PHE A 97 4.81 -0.41 -16.27
C PHE A 97 3.94 -1.52 -15.68
N ARG A 98 4.41 -2.25 -14.65
CA ARG A 98 3.53 -3.18 -13.91
C ARG A 98 2.45 -2.40 -13.19
N GLU A 99 2.84 -1.34 -12.48
CA GLU A 99 1.90 -0.44 -11.80
C GLU A 99 0.91 0.21 -12.77
N LEU A 100 1.40 0.72 -13.91
CA LEU A 100 0.52 1.30 -14.93
C LEU A 100 -0.52 0.31 -15.46
N VAL A 101 -0.09 -0.91 -15.82
CA VAL A 101 -1.00 -1.93 -16.36
C VAL A 101 -2.04 -2.33 -15.31
N THR A 102 -1.65 -2.43 -14.04
CA THR A 102 -2.61 -2.71 -12.96
C THR A 102 -3.64 -1.59 -12.81
N HIS A 103 -3.22 -0.31 -12.85
CA HIS A 103 -4.15 0.82 -12.83
C HIS A 103 -5.12 0.84 -14.03
N ILE A 104 -4.65 0.45 -15.22
CA ILE A 104 -5.52 0.32 -16.40
C ILE A 104 -6.61 -0.74 -16.12
N LYS A 105 -6.23 -1.91 -15.59
CA LYS A 105 -7.17 -2.99 -15.28
C LYS A 105 -8.20 -2.58 -14.23
N THR A 106 -7.74 -2.03 -13.09
CA THR A 106 -8.62 -1.64 -12.00
C THR A 106 -9.58 -0.53 -12.42
N THR A 107 -9.11 0.42 -13.24
CA THR A 107 -9.98 1.44 -13.84
C THR A 107 -11.05 0.82 -14.72
N HIS A 108 -10.70 -0.11 -15.62
CA HIS A 108 -11.69 -0.77 -16.47
C HIS A 108 -12.73 -1.53 -15.65
N TRP A 109 -12.33 -2.28 -14.62
CA TRP A 109 -13.29 -3.02 -13.77
C TRP A 109 -14.27 -2.09 -13.05
N VAL A 110 -13.83 -0.90 -12.62
CA VAL A 110 -14.73 0.11 -12.04
C VAL A 110 -15.68 0.68 -13.10
N LEU A 111 -15.18 0.97 -14.30
CA LEU A 111 -16.02 1.48 -15.40
C LEU A 111 -17.04 0.44 -15.90
N GLU A 112 -16.70 -0.84 -15.83
CA GLU A 112 -17.55 -1.99 -16.18
C GLU A 112 -18.49 -2.40 -15.02
N GLU A 113 -18.40 -1.73 -13.87
CA GLU A 113 -19.17 -2.02 -12.65
C GLU A 113 -18.95 -3.44 -12.10
N GLU A 114 -17.81 -4.07 -12.42
CA GLU A 114 -17.43 -5.34 -11.81
C GLU A 114 -17.06 -5.18 -10.32
N ILE A 115 -16.52 -4.02 -9.95
CA ILE A 115 -16.14 -3.68 -8.57
C ILE A 115 -16.01 -2.16 -8.40
N ALA A 116 -16.30 -1.61 -7.22
CA ALA A 116 -16.25 -0.16 -6.98
C ALA A 116 -15.03 0.31 -6.15
N THR A 117 -14.34 -0.61 -5.47
CA THR A 117 -13.36 -0.35 -4.39
C THR A 117 -11.94 -0.03 -4.87
N PHE A 118 -11.80 0.47 -6.10
CA PHE A 118 -10.54 1.03 -6.61
C PHE A 118 -10.74 2.50 -7.01
N PRO A 119 -9.76 3.39 -6.79
CA PRO A 119 -9.77 4.72 -7.39
C PRO A 119 -9.64 4.63 -8.92
N LEU A 120 -10.33 5.51 -9.65
CA LEU A 120 -10.21 5.59 -11.11
C LEU A 120 -8.90 6.29 -11.53
N MET A 121 -8.17 5.74 -12.50
CA MET A 121 -7.12 6.47 -13.19
C MET A 121 -7.71 7.24 -14.37
N TYR A 122 -7.88 8.56 -14.22
CA TYR A 122 -8.38 9.44 -15.27
C TYR A 122 -7.47 9.45 -16.50
N HIS A 123 -6.15 9.45 -16.29
CA HIS A 123 -5.19 9.45 -17.37
C HIS A 123 -3.79 9.04 -16.97
N TYR A 124 -2.92 8.80 -17.95
CA TYR A 124 -1.47 8.70 -17.73
C TYR A 124 -0.66 9.42 -18.82
N ARG A 125 0.55 9.85 -18.46
CA ARG A 125 1.50 10.52 -19.36
C ARG A 125 2.92 10.08 -19.06
N ILE A 126 3.73 9.87 -20.09
CA ILE A 126 5.18 9.74 -19.95
C ILE A 126 5.78 11.04 -20.46
N ILE A 127 6.45 11.78 -19.58
CA ILE A 127 6.96 13.13 -19.91
C ILE A 127 8.44 13.26 -19.55
N PRO A 128 9.17 14.19 -20.20
CA PRO A 128 10.51 14.56 -19.77
C PRO A 128 10.48 15.13 -18.36
N PHE A 129 11.46 14.73 -17.55
CA PHE A 129 11.61 15.22 -16.19
C PHE A 129 12.06 16.70 -16.21
N SER A 130 11.41 17.56 -15.43
CA SER A 130 11.68 19.01 -15.47
C SER A 130 12.67 19.53 -14.44
N GLU A 131 13.01 18.73 -13.42
CA GLU A 131 13.82 19.16 -12.28
C GLU A 131 15.20 18.49 -12.29
N PRO A 132 16.29 19.20 -11.96
CA PRO A 132 17.60 18.57 -11.81
C PRO A 132 17.53 17.52 -10.70
N ARG A 133 17.92 16.28 -11.00
CA ARG A 133 18.05 15.25 -9.97
C ARG A 133 19.41 15.33 -9.29
N SER A 134 19.39 15.27 -7.96
CA SER A 134 20.60 15.08 -7.18
C SER A 134 21.09 13.63 -7.34
N PRO A 135 22.41 13.40 -7.44
CA PRO A 135 22.95 12.06 -7.36
C PRO A 135 22.46 11.36 -6.08
N ALA A 136 22.22 10.05 -6.17
CA ALA A 136 21.83 9.26 -5.01
C ALA A 136 22.89 9.41 -3.90
N ASP A 137 22.45 9.68 -2.66
CA ASP A 137 23.31 9.63 -1.48
C ASP A 137 23.87 8.21 -1.35
N GLN A 138 25.19 8.09 -1.52
CA GLN A 138 25.87 6.80 -1.52
C GLN A 138 25.71 6.05 -0.19
N THR A 139 25.62 6.77 0.92
CA THR A 139 25.42 6.16 2.24
C THR A 139 24.02 5.56 2.35
N GLN A 140 23.00 6.31 1.92
CA GLN A 140 21.61 5.84 1.90
C GLN A 140 21.43 4.68 0.92
N LEU A 141 22.02 4.77 -0.27
CA LEU A 141 22.00 3.69 -1.27
C LEU A 141 22.64 2.42 -0.72
N ASN A 142 23.83 2.52 -0.12
CA ASN A 142 24.52 1.36 0.46
C ASN A 142 23.70 0.71 1.59
N SER A 143 23.09 1.54 2.45
CA SER A 143 22.20 1.05 3.51
C SER A 143 20.98 0.31 2.94
N TYR A 144 20.33 0.91 1.94
CA TYR A 144 19.17 0.33 1.25
C TYR A 144 19.51 -1.00 0.57
N VAL A 145 20.60 -1.04 -0.20
CA VAL A 145 21.06 -2.27 -0.89
C VAL A 145 21.39 -3.37 0.12
N ASN A 146 22.07 -3.04 1.21
CA ASN A 146 22.37 -4.00 2.28
C ASN A 146 21.10 -4.53 2.97
N TYR A 147 20.10 -3.67 3.19
CA TYR A 147 18.81 -4.08 3.74
C TYR A 147 18.07 -5.06 2.81
N TRP A 148 18.23 -4.92 1.50
CA TRP A 148 17.59 -5.75 0.47
C TRP A 148 18.45 -6.92 -0.05
N GLY A 149 19.28 -7.52 0.80
CA GLY A 149 20.05 -8.73 0.44
C GLY A 149 21.40 -8.46 -0.20
N GLY A 150 21.84 -7.21 -0.29
CA GLY A 150 23.09 -6.87 -0.97
C GLY A 150 23.03 -7.08 -2.49
N SER A 151 21.84 -7.12 -3.08
CA SER A 151 21.64 -7.36 -4.51
C SER A 151 22.16 -6.21 -5.37
N GLU A 152 22.99 -6.54 -6.35
CA GLU A 152 23.51 -5.56 -7.31
C GLU A 152 22.41 -5.11 -8.28
N GLU A 153 21.43 -5.97 -8.57
CA GLU A 153 20.24 -5.65 -9.35
C GLU A 153 19.43 -4.52 -8.69
N VAL A 154 19.23 -4.62 -7.36
CA VAL A 154 18.58 -3.56 -6.58
C VAL A 154 19.40 -2.27 -6.63
N ARG A 155 20.73 -2.36 -6.49
CA ARG A 155 21.61 -1.18 -6.59
C ARG A 155 21.47 -0.50 -7.94
N GLN A 156 21.58 -1.26 -9.03
CA GLN A 156 21.53 -0.72 -10.38
C GLN A 156 20.17 -0.09 -10.67
N TYR A 157 19.08 -0.71 -10.23
CA TYR A 157 17.75 -0.13 -10.38
C TYR A 157 17.61 1.20 -9.64
N CYS A 158 18.10 1.30 -8.41
CA CYS A 158 18.10 2.57 -7.66
C CYS A 158 18.93 3.66 -8.35
N LEU A 159 20.12 3.32 -8.86
CA LEU A 159 21.00 4.25 -9.56
C LEU A 159 20.35 4.77 -10.84
N ASP A 160 19.80 3.88 -11.66
CA ASP A 160 19.13 4.23 -12.91
C ASP A 160 17.88 5.07 -12.65
N ARG A 161 17.12 4.74 -11.61
CA ARG A 161 16.01 5.58 -11.15
C ARG A 161 16.51 6.95 -10.76
N ALA A 162 17.60 7.09 -10.00
CA ALA A 162 18.09 8.39 -9.56
C ALA A 162 18.47 9.34 -10.72
N ILE A 163 18.91 8.80 -11.85
CA ILE A 163 19.30 9.58 -13.04
C ILE A 163 18.25 9.58 -14.17
N ALA A 164 17.06 9.01 -13.92
CA ALA A 164 16.01 8.91 -14.92
C ALA A 164 15.65 10.27 -15.53
N THR A 165 15.56 10.32 -16.86
CA THR A 165 15.27 11.53 -17.64
C THR A 165 13.78 11.71 -17.93
N HIS A 166 12.98 10.69 -17.65
CA HIS A 166 11.55 10.67 -17.87
C HIS A 166 10.82 10.24 -16.59
N GLU A 167 9.54 10.57 -16.53
CA GLU A 167 8.62 10.08 -15.51
C GLU A 167 7.28 9.68 -16.11
N LEU A 168 6.67 8.67 -15.49
CA LEU A 168 5.27 8.32 -15.66
C LEU A 168 4.48 9.14 -14.65
N VAL A 169 3.46 9.85 -15.13
CA VAL A 169 2.47 10.53 -14.30
C VAL A 169 1.17 9.78 -14.41
N LEU A 170 0.68 9.29 -13.27
CA LEU A 170 -0.64 8.69 -13.10
C LEU A 170 -1.57 9.76 -12.53
N PHE A 171 -2.65 10.10 -13.25
CA PHE A 171 -3.67 11.02 -12.78
C PHE A 171 -4.84 10.20 -12.25
N LEU A 172 -4.96 10.15 -10.94
CA LEU A 172 -5.87 9.31 -10.18
C LEU A 172 -7.00 10.15 -9.56
N GLU A 173 -8.11 9.49 -9.31
CA GLU A 173 -9.20 10.00 -8.48
C GLU A 173 -8.67 10.42 -7.11
N TYR A 174 -9.02 11.63 -6.70
CA TYR A 174 -8.69 12.13 -5.37
C TYR A 174 -9.74 11.65 -4.36
N ILE A 175 -9.29 10.92 -3.35
CA ILE A 175 -10.11 10.44 -2.24
C ILE A 175 -9.50 11.02 -0.94
N PRO A 176 -10.32 11.67 -0.09
CA PRO A 176 -9.84 12.68 0.86
C PRO A 176 -9.06 12.15 2.06
N TYR A 177 -9.26 10.89 2.46
CA TYR A 177 -8.69 10.37 3.71
C TYR A 177 -7.83 9.13 3.48
N VAL A 178 -6.68 9.08 4.12
CA VAL A 178 -5.90 7.83 4.27
C VAL A 178 -6.51 7.02 5.41
N LEU A 179 -6.86 5.75 5.16
CA LEU A 179 -7.59 4.92 6.11
C LEU A 179 -6.83 4.77 7.44
N GLY A 180 -5.51 4.57 7.39
CA GLY A 180 -4.65 4.42 8.56
C GLY A 180 -4.69 5.62 9.53
N GLU A 181 -4.95 6.82 9.01
CA GLU A 181 -5.06 8.06 9.79
C GLU A 181 -6.50 8.38 10.19
N TRP A 182 -7.46 8.03 9.34
CA TRP A 182 -8.87 8.35 9.52
C TRP A 182 -9.59 7.38 10.45
N LEU A 183 -9.29 6.09 10.36
CA LEU A 183 -9.99 5.03 11.08
C LEU A 183 -9.83 5.09 12.61
N PRO A 184 -8.69 5.48 13.20
CA PRO A 184 -8.58 5.69 14.65
C PRO A 184 -9.60 6.69 15.22
N ASN A 185 -10.04 7.66 14.41
CA ASN A 185 -11.05 8.65 14.81
C ASN A 185 -12.48 8.23 14.43
N ASN A 186 -12.64 7.13 13.67
CA ASN A 186 -13.92 6.63 13.17
C ASN A 186 -14.04 5.11 13.39
N PRO A 187 -13.82 4.59 14.61
CA PRO A 187 -13.69 3.15 14.85
C PRO A 187 -14.97 2.37 14.53
N HIS A 188 -16.13 3.02 14.62
CA HIS A 188 -17.44 2.44 14.24
C HIS A 188 -17.52 2.03 12.75
N ARG A 189 -16.59 2.50 11.91
CA ARG A 189 -16.53 2.18 10.47
C ARG A 189 -15.61 1.01 10.16
N LEU A 190 -14.93 0.43 11.15
CA LEU A 190 -13.98 -0.65 10.95
C LEU A 190 -14.62 -1.85 10.24
N GLN A 191 -15.84 -2.24 10.62
CA GLN A 191 -16.53 -3.38 10.02
C GLN A 191 -16.75 -3.18 8.52
N ASP A 192 -17.31 -2.03 8.11
CA ASP A 192 -17.59 -1.72 6.72
C ASP A 192 -16.30 -1.69 5.88
N ASN A 193 -15.25 -1.01 6.38
CA ASN A 193 -13.97 -0.92 5.69
C ASN A 193 -13.27 -2.29 5.55
N LEU A 194 -13.36 -3.18 6.56
CA LEU A 194 -12.83 -4.54 6.43
C LEU A 194 -13.62 -5.37 5.41
N CYS A 195 -14.94 -5.19 5.33
CA CYS A 195 -15.76 -5.84 4.31
C CYS A 195 -15.39 -5.38 2.89
N ASP A 196 -15.20 -4.08 2.68
CA ASP A 196 -14.74 -3.53 1.41
C ASP A 196 -13.36 -4.10 1.02
N LEU A 197 -12.40 -4.08 1.96
CA LEU A 197 -11.05 -4.60 1.72
C LEU A 197 -11.04 -6.09 1.44
N HIS A 198 -11.83 -6.87 2.17
CA HIS A 198 -11.97 -8.30 1.93
C HIS A 198 -12.53 -8.57 0.52
N THR A 199 -13.60 -7.87 0.14
CA THR A 199 -14.20 -7.96 -1.21
C THR A 199 -13.17 -7.61 -2.29
N THR A 200 -12.37 -6.57 -2.06
CA THR A 200 -11.34 -6.11 -2.99
C THR A 200 -10.24 -7.15 -3.21
N ILE A 201 -9.72 -7.74 -2.13
CA ILE A 201 -8.66 -8.74 -2.23
C ILE A 201 -9.17 -10.05 -2.80
N ASP A 202 -10.38 -10.48 -2.45
CA ASP A 202 -11.00 -11.66 -3.08
C ASP A 202 -11.18 -11.46 -4.58
N PHE A 203 -11.58 -10.26 -4.99
CA PHE A 203 -11.68 -9.91 -6.40
C PHE A 203 -10.32 -9.96 -7.10
N LEU A 204 -9.27 -9.31 -6.56
CA LEU A 204 -7.92 -9.37 -7.12
C LEU A 204 -7.42 -10.82 -7.25
N ARG A 205 -7.60 -11.62 -6.19
CA ARG A 205 -7.24 -13.03 -6.18
C ARG A 205 -7.98 -13.80 -7.28
N SER A 206 -9.27 -13.55 -7.48
CA SER A 206 -10.05 -14.17 -8.57
C SER A 206 -9.56 -13.79 -9.96
N LYS A 207 -8.89 -12.63 -10.10
CA LYS A 207 -8.27 -12.15 -11.34
C LYS A 207 -6.79 -12.54 -11.46
N GLY A 208 -6.24 -13.33 -10.52
CA GLY A 208 -4.83 -13.75 -10.54
C GLY A 208 -3.85 -12.64 -10.19
N ILE A 209 -4.23 -11.73 -9.29
CA ILE A 209 -3.39 -10.61 -8.84
C ILE A 209 -3.20 -10.66 -7.32
N ILE A 210 -1.96 -10.42 -6.88
CA ILE A 210 -1.60 -10.15 -5.48
C ILE A 210 -1.11 -8.70 -5.43
N HIS A 211 -1.62 -7.90 -4.49
CA HIS A 211 -1.27 -6.50 -4.30
C HIS A 211 0.10 -6.32 -3.65
N PHE A 212 0.42 -7.13 -2.63
CA PHE A 212 1.65 -7.12 -1.83
C PHE A 212 1.90 -5.90 -0.94
N ASP A 213 0.95 -4.96 -0.87
CA ASP A 213 1.10 -3.73 -0.09
C ASP A 213 -0.25 -3.19 0.41
N ALA A 214 -1.14 -4.10 0.79
CA ALA A 214 -2.53 -3.82 1.18
C ALA A 214 -2.66 -3.30 2.62
N HIS A 215 -1.72 -2.46 3.05
CA HIS A 215 -1.72 -1.87 4.38
C HIS A 215 -2.61 -0.62 4.48
N PHE A 216 -3.07 -0.23 5.68
CA PHE A 216 -4.06 0.85 5.83
C PHE A 216 -3.58 2.24 5.34
N PHE A 217 -2.28 2.44 5.11
CA PHE A 217 -1.76 3.68 4.51
C PHE A 217 -1.79 3.70 2.98
N ASN A 218 -2.07 2.57 2.33
CA ASN A 218 -2.31 2.44 0.88
C ASN A 218 -3.81 2.18 0.60
N VAL A 219 -4.65 2.47 1.59
CA VAL A 219 -6.09 2.45 1.48
C VAL A 219 -6.58 3.85 1.74
N VAL A 220 -7.43 4.36 0.86
CA VAL A 220 -8.06 5.66 0.99
C VAL A 220 -9.57 5.50 1.19
N THR A 221 -10.22 6.46 1.82
CA THR A 221 -11.67 6.45 2.06
C THR A 221 -12.29 7.83 1.88
N ASP A 222 -13.53 7.85 1.40
CA ASP A 222 -14.38 9.05 1.35
C ASP A 222 -15.21 9.23 2.64
N GLY A 223 -15.03 8.33 3.61
CA GLY A 223 -15.77 8.22 4.86
C GLY A 223 -16.90 7.19 4.82
N GLU A 224 -17.24 6.68 3.64
CA GLU A 224 -18.26 5.67 3.40
C GLU A 224 -17.68 4.33 2.93
N GLN A 225 -16.79 4.37 1.94
CA GLN A 225 -16.18 3.18 1.34
C GLN A 225 -14.66 3.22 1.44
N ALA A 226 -14.02 2.06 1.58
CA ALA A 226 -12.58 1.90 1.42
C ALA A 226 -12.21 1.61 -0.04
N TYR A 227 -11.11 2.21 -0.49
CA TYR A 227 -10.55 2.01 -1.82
C TYR A 227 -9.08 1.63 -1.71
N LEU A 228 -8.71 0.47 -2.25
CA LEU A 228 -7.32 0.01 -2.27
C LEU A 228 -6.56 0.69 -3.43
N THR A 229 -5.36 1.17 -3.15
CA THR A 229 -4.53 1.89 -4.13
C THR A 229 -3.06 1.51 -3.97
N ASP A 230 -2.21 2.09 -4.82
CA ASP A 230 -0.77 1.84 -4.93
C ASP A 230 -0.40 0.43 -5.39
N PHE A 231 -0.35 0.25 -6.70
CA PHE A 231 -0.01 -1.04 -7.33
C PHE A 231 1.48 -1.18 -7.66
N GLY A 232 2.37 -0.41 -7.00
CA GLY A 232 3.81 -0.42 -7.27
C GLY A 232 4.49 -1.78 -7.01
N LEU A 233 3.86 -2.62 -6.17
CA LEU A 233 4.35 -3.94 -5.76
C LEU A 233 3.49 -5.10 -6.27
N ALA A 234 2.46 -4.81 -7.05
CA ALA A 234 1.52 -5.80 -7.54
C ALA A 234 2.21 -6.89 -8.38
N LEU A 235 1.80 -8.14 -8.18
CA LEU A 235 2.20 -9.29 -8.96
C LEU A 235 0.97 -9.90 -9.62
N ASP A 236 0.95 -9.86 -10.95
CA ASP A 236 -0.17 -10.28 -11.79
C ASP A 236 0.28 -11.43 -12.69
N GLN A 237 -0.48 -12.52 -12.70
CA GLN A 237 -0.17 -13.72 -13.50
C GLN A 237 -0.13 -13.45 -15.01
N SER A 238 -0.76 -12.39 -15.49
CA SER A 238 -0.73 -11.99 -16.90
C SER A 238 0.51 -11.18 -17.29
N PHE A 239 1.35 -10.79 -16.33
CA PHE A 239 2.63 -10.16 -16.64
C PHE A 239 3.57 -11.15 -17.33
N ALA A 240 4.61 -10.62 -17.98
CA ALA A 240 5.70 -11.42 -18.51
C ALA A 240 6.63 -11.88 -17.36
N LEU A 241 6.12 -12.79 -16.53
CA LEU A 241 6.78 -13.33 -15.35
C LEU A 241 7.91 -14.30 -15.72
N THR A 242 8.93 -14.32 -14.87
CA THR A 242 9.92 -15.41 -14.84
C THR A 242 9.35 -16.62 -14.08
N ARG A 243 9.95 -17.80 -14.26
CA ARG A 243 9.56 -19.00 -13.47
C ARG A 243 9.67 -18.80 -11.96
N HIS A 244 10.63 -17.99 -11.51
CA HIS A 244 10.78 -17.68 -10.09
C HIS A 244 9.61 -16.82 -9.58
N GLU A 245 9.15 -15.86 -10.38
CA GLU A 245 7.97 -15.05 -10.05
C GLU A 245 6.67 -15.86 -10.10
N GLU A 246 6.52 -16.79 -11.05
CA GLU A 246 5.38 -17.72 -11.11
C GLU A 246 5.31 -18.57 -9.84
N PHE A 247 6.43 -19.19 -9.45
CA PHE A 247 6.51 -19.97 -8.20
C PHE A 247 6.26 -19.09 -6.98
N PHE A 248 6.82 -17.88 -6.96
CA PHE A 248 6.58 -16.92 -5.88
C PHE A 248 5.10 -16.56 -5.78
N PHE A 249 4.41 -16.30 -6.89
CA PHE A 249 2.97 -16.04 -6.89
C PHE A 249 2.18 -17.18 -6.21
N GLU A 250 2.46 -18.44 -6.59
CA GLU A 250 1.78 -19.61 -6.02
C GLU A 250 1.93 -19.70 -4.50
N GLN A 251 3.13 -19.40 -3.99
CA GLN A 251 3.44 -19.43 -2.56
C GLN A 251 2.84 -18.24 -1.79
N HIS A 252 2.31 -17.21 -2.46
CA HIS A 252 1.85 -15.96 -1.81
C HIS A 252 0.40 -15.60 -2.12
N SER A 253 -0.38 -16.52 -2.69
CA SER A 253 -1.76 -16.24 -3.14
C SER A 253 -2.76 -15.80 -2.05
N LEU A 254 -2.39 -15.88 -0.77
CA LEU A 254 -3.18 -15.42 0.39
C LEU A 254 -2.48 -14.30 1.19
N TYR A 255 -1.40 -13.73 0.66
CA TYR A 255 -0.58 -12.73 1.33
C TYR A 255 -1.40 -11.51 1.78
N ASP A 256 -2.21 -10.96 0.87
CA ASP A 256 -2.97 -9.74 1.12
C ASP A 256 -4.05 -9.94 2.20
N HIS A 257 -4.68 -11.14 2.30
CA HIS A 257 -5.61 -11.46 3.40
C HIS A 257 -4.90 -11.36 4.76
N GLY A 258 -3.71 -11.93 4.85
CA GLY A 258 -2.87 -11.84 6.05
C GLY A 258 -2.44 -10.41 6.35
N GLU A 259 -2.06 -9.65 5.33
CA GLU A 259 -1.64 -8.26 5.48
C GLU A 259 -2.77 -7.35 5.99
N ILE A 260 -3.98 -7.44 5.43
CA ILE A 260 -5.13 -6.65 5.92
C ILE A 260 -5.34 -6.92 7.42
N LEU A 261 -5.36 -8.19 7.83
CA LEU A 261 -5.55 -8.54 9.24
C LEU A 261 -4.39 -8.06 10.10
N ARG A 262 -3.13 -8.13 9.62
CA ARG A 262 -1.96 -7.59 10.32
C ARG A 262 -2.14 -6.12 10.72
N ASN A 263 -2.80 -5.33 9.87
CA ASN A 263 -3.04 -3.90 10.10
C ASN A 263 -3.97 -3.61 11.28
N LEU A 264 -4.69 -4.58 11.83
CA LEU A 264 -5.37 -4.41 13.13
C LEU A 264 -4.36 -4.11 14.25
N GLY A 265 -3.10 -4.56 14.14
CA GLY A 265 -2.02 -4.17 15.05
C GLY A 265 -1.71 -2.67 15.03
N TRP A 266 -1.86 -2.01 13.87
CA TRP A 266 -1.67 -0.56 13.77
C TRP A 266 -2.70 0.19 14.62
N LEU A 267 -3.96 -0.23 14.64
CA LEU A 267 -5.00 0.42 15.44
C LEU A 267 -4.70 0.36 16.94
N MET A 268 -4.24 -0.79 17.43
CA MET A 268 -3.81 -0.92 18.83
C MET A 268 -2.67 0.03 19.16
N ARG A 269 -1.66 0.07 18.29
CA ARG A 269 -0.47 0.90 18.49
C ARG A 269 -0.82 2.39 18.44
N SER A 270 -1.68 2.79 17.51
CA SER A 270 -2.17 4.16 17.39
C SER A 270 -2.90 4.59 18.65
N ALA A 271 -3.85 3.76 19.14
CA ALA A 271 -4.59 4.03 20.37
C ALA A 271 -3.67 4.13 21.60
N TYR A 272 -2.72 3.20 21.75
CA TYR A 272 -1.74 3.25 22.84
C TYR A 272 -0.83 4.47 22.77
N ASN A 273 -0.36 4.85 21.57
CA ASN A 273 0.49 6.01 21.37
C ASN A 273 -0.21 7.33 21.66
N ALA A 274 -1.53 7.39 21.44
CA ALA A 274 -2.37 8.54 21.74
C ALA A 274 -2.63 8.74 23.25
N CYS A 275 -2.43 7.71 24.07
CA CYS A 275 -2.57 7.83 25.52
C CYS A 275 -1.55 8.85 26.11
N PRO A 276 -1.91 9.58 27.18
CA PRO A 276 -0.95 10.34 27.97
C PRO A 276 0.19 9.46 28.50
N GLU A 277 1.40 10.02 28.67
CA GLU A 277 2.55 9.26 29.17
C GLU A 277 2.30 8.63 30.55
N SER A 278 1.52 9.30 31.42
CA SER A 278 1.09 8.74 32.70
C SER A 278 0.24 7.48 32.55
N ASP A 279 -0.64 7.44 31.55
CA ASP A 279 -1.47 6.27 31.26
C ASP A 279 -0.65 5.16 30.61
N LYS A 280 0.26 5.49 29.68
CA LYS A 280 1.20 4.50 29.11
C LYS A 280 1.99 3.79 30.19
N LEU A 281 2.55 4.53 31.16
CA LEU A 281 3.27 3.94 32.30
C LEU A 281 2.38 3.03 33.15
N ARG A 282 1.16 3.48 33.46
CA ARG A 282 0.17 2.72 34.24
C ARG A 282 -0.24 1.43 33.52
N ILE A 283 -0.54 1.52 32.22
CA ILE A 283 -0.90 0.38 31.36
C ILE A 283 0.28 -0.59 31.26
N ALA A 284 1.49 -0.09 31.01
CA ALA A 284 2.68 -0.92 30.93
C ALA A 284 2.95 -1.69 32.24
N GLN A 285 2.78 -1.04 33.39
CA GLN A 285 2.89 -1.70 34.69
C GLN A 285 1.81 -2.75 34.91
N LYS A 286 0.55 -2.40 34.62
CA LYS A 286 -0.64 -3.25 34.84
C LYS A 286 -0.62 -4.52 34.00
N TYR A 287 -0.16 -4.43 32.75
CA TYR A 287 -0.10 -5.55 31.80
C TYR A 287 1.31 -6.10 31.59
N HIS A 288 2.26 -5.72 32.45
CA HIS A 288 3.64 -6.21 32.43
C HIS A 288 4.37 -6.02 31.08
N ILE A 289 4.08 -4.93 30.37
CA ILE A 289 4.78 -4.56 29.13
C ILE A 289 6.20 -4.11 29.51
N LYS A 290 7.20 -4.86 29.04
CA LYS A 290 8.61 -4.56 29.38
C LYS A 290 9.10 -3.35 28.57
N PRO A 291 9.96 -2.47 29.14
CA PRO A 291 10.42 -1.25 28.47
C PRO A 291 11.26 -1.48 27.19
N ALA A 292 11.83 -2.67 27.02
CA ALA A 292 12.74 -3.01 25.92
C ALA A 292 12.09 -3.86 24.81
N LEU A 293 10.77 -4.05 24.84
CA LEU A 293 10.06 -4.79 23.81
C LEU A 293 10.04 -4.01 22.49
N LYS A 294 10.22 -4.72 21.39
CA LYS A 294 9.98 -4.20 20.04
C LYS A 294 8.48 -3.92 19.86
N SER A 295 8.15 -3.07 18.90
CA SER A 295 6.77 -2.64 18.70
C SER A 295 5.76 -3.79 18.46
N HIS A 296 6.16 -4.85 17.77
CA HIS A 296 5.29 -6.00 17.52
C HIS A 296 5.07 -6.83 18.81
N GLU A 297 6.10 -6.97 19.64
CA GLU A 297 5.99 -7.65 20.95
C GLU A 297 5.08 -6.89 21.91
N ILE A 298 5.17 -5.55 21.94
CA ILE A 298 4.24 -4.72 22.72
C ILE A 298 2.80 -4.94 22.23
N THR A 299 2.60 -4.98 20.91
CA THR A 299 1.28 -5.20 20.30
C THR A 299 0.72 -6.57 20.67
N ALA A 300 1.54 -7.62 20.64
CA ALA A 300 1.16 -8.96 21.07
C ALA A 300 0.73 -8.99 22.55
N THR A 301 1.51 -8.39 23.46
CA THR A 301 1.12 -8.31 24.88
C THR A 301 -0.20 -7.53 25.09
N MET A 302 -0.43 -6.46 24.32
CA MET A 302 -1.72 -5.75 24.37
C MET A 302 -2.87 -6.63 23.86
N PHE A 303 -2.65 -7.41 22.81
CA PHE A 303 -3.67 -8.32 22.28
C PHE A 303 -4.03 -9.46 23.23
N GLU A 304 -3.07 -10.01 23.96
CA GLU A 304 -3.33 -10.99 25.03
C GLU A 304 -4.30 -10.44 26.08
N ASN A 305 -4.21 -9.12 26.35
CA ASN A 305 -4.96 -8.44 27.39
C ASN A 305 -6.12 -7.56 26.87
N ILE A 306 -6.43 -7.59 25.57
CA ILE A 306 -7.29 -6.59 24.92
C ILE A 306 -8.70 -6.48 25.52
N GLN A 307 -9.31 -7.61 25.89
CA GLN A 307 -10.64 -7.60 26.52
C GLN A 307 -10.61 -6.95 27.90
N LYS A 308 -9.52 -7.13 28.65
CA LYS A 308 -9.33 -6.50 29.96
C LYS A 308 -9.00 -5.02 29.82
N ILE A 309 -8.17 -4.64 28.85
CA ILE A 309 -7.88 -3.25 28.51
C ILE A 309 -9.19 -2.48 28.23
N GLN A 310 -10.07 -3.08 27.43
CA GLN A 310 -11.38 -2.51 27.12
C GLN A 310 -12.30 -2.46 28.37
N ALA A 311 -12.45 -3.58 29.08
CA ALA A 311 -13.34 -3.69 30.23
C ALA A 311 -12.96 -2.73 31.38
N ASP A 312 -11.65 -2.52 31.59
CA ASP A 312 -11.14 -1.63 32.61
C ASP A 312 -11.13 -0.16 32.17
N GLY A 313 -11.47 0.14 30.90
CA GLY A 313 -11.48 1.49 30.33
C GLY A 313 -10.08 2.11 30.23
N ASP A 314 -9.04 1.27 30.13
CA ASP A 314 -7.65 1.75 30.08
C ASP A 314 -7.33 2.44 28.74
N ILE A 315 -7.92 1.92 27.66
CA ILE A 315 -7.90 2.47 26.31
C ILE A 315 -9.31 2.32 25.77
N ASP A 316 -9.84 3.40 25.18
CA ASP A 316 -11.15 3.38 24.53
C ASP A 316 -11.05 2.59 23.22
N LEU A 317 -11.61 1.38 23.22
CA LEU A 317 -11.55 0.44 22.11
C LEU A 317 -12.96 0.02 21.71
N ASP A 318 -13.24 0.10 20.42
CA ASP A 318 -14.52 -0.33 19.85
C ASP A 318 -14.76 -1.85 19.99
N ASP A 319 -16.01 -2.23 20.26
CA ASP A 319 -16.42 -3.61 20.49
C ASP A 319 -16.15 -4.53 19.30
N PHE A 320 -16.40 -4.06 18.08
CA PHE A 320 -16.14 -4.82 16.87
C PHE A 320 -14.63 -5.00 16.66
N TYR A 321 -13.84 -3.97 16.94
CA TYR A 321 -12.38 -4.07 16.92
C TYR A 321 -11.86 -5.13 17.90
N VAL A 322 -12.29 -5.10 19.17
CA VAL A 322 -11.87 -6.08 20.18
C VAL A 322 -12.27 -7.50 19.78
N LYS A 323 -13.51 -7.70 19.29
CA LYS A 323 -13.96 -9.01 18.78
C LYS A 323 -13.13 -9.48 17.59
N SER A 324 -12.77 -8.58 16.69
CA SER A 324 -11.94 -8.89 15.51
C SER A 324 -10.53 -9.31 15.91
N VAL A 325 -9.89 -8.58 16.82
CA VAL A 325 -8.57 -8.96 17.34
C VAL A 325 -8.62 -10.32 18.02
N VAL A 326 -9.62 -10.59 18.87
CA VAL A 326 -9.76 -11.90 19.53
C VAL A 326 -9.94 -13.02 18.50
N LYS A 327 -10.78 -12.80 17.48
CA LYS A 327 -11.05 -13.78 16.42
C LYS A 327 -9.83 -14.07 15.56
N TYR A 328 -9.08 -13.05 15.17
CA TYR A 328 -7.99 -13.15 14.18
C TYR A 328 -6.59 -13.13 14.80
N ARG A 329 -6.46 -13.14 16.13
CA ARG A 329 -5.19 -12.96 16.87
C ARG A 329 -4.03 -13.77 16.30
N ARG A 330 -4.24 -15.08 16.08
CA ARG A 330 -3.19 -16.00 15.59
C ARG A 330 -2.70 -15.63 14.19
N ILE A 331 -3.57 -15.12 13.32
CA ILE A 331 -3.20 -14.63 11.99
C ILE A 331 -2.38 -13.35 12.12
N ILE A 332 -2.83 -12.43 12.98
CA ILE A 332 -2.15 -11.16 13.20
C ILE A 332 -0.74 -11.41 13.74
N GLU A 333 -0.58 -12.29 14.72
CA GLU A 333 0.71 -12.68 15.29
C GLU A 333 1.61 -13.35 14.25
N LEU A 334 1.08 -14.30 13.46
CA LEU A 334 1.83 -14.96 12.39
C LEU A 334 2.41 -13.95 11.40
N MET A 335 1.57 -13.00 10.96
CA MET A 335 1.97 -11.99 9.98
C MET A 335 2.90 -10.94 10.58
N GLN A 336 2.70 -10.53 11.84
CA GLN A 336 3.62 -9.62 12.52
C GLN A 336 5.01 -10.23 12.69
N ASN A 337 5.09 -11.50 13.08
CA ASN A 337 6.36 -12.22 13.22
C ASN A 337 7.06 -12.35 11.86
N PHE A 338 6.34 -12.75 10.80
CA PHE A 338 6.90 -12.80 9.45
C PHE A 338 7.50 -11.45 9.01
N PHE A 339 6.78 -10.34 9.23
CA PHE A 339 7.28 -9.01 8.89
C PHE A 339 8.48 -8.59 9.75
N ALA A 340 8.46 -8.87 11.06
CA ALA A 340 9.59 -8.59 11.94
C ALA A 340 10.85 -9.35 11.52
N ASP A 341 10.70 -10.65 11.25
CA ASP A 341 11.78 -11.50 10.77
C ASP A 341 12.33 -11.00 9.42
N MET A 342 11.46 -10.58 8.50
CA MET A 342 11.87 -10.02 7.21
C MET A 342 12.62 -8.69 7.35
N VAL A 343 12.21 -7.81 8.26
CA VAL A 343 12.90 -6.54 8.52
C VAL A 343 14.29 -6.78 9.11
N GLU A 344 14.40 -7.70 10.06
CA GLU A 344 15.67 -7.99 10.76
C GLU A 344 16.63 -8.83 9.93
N ASN A 345 16.09 -9.65 9.02
CA ASN A 345 16.87 -10.48 8.13
C ASN A 345 17.24 -9.74 6.85
N ASN A 346 18.46 -9.21 6.79
CA ASN A 346 18.97 -8.56 5.59
C ASN A 346 19.08 -9.50 4.39
N ARG A 347 19.16 -10.84 4.56
CA ARG A 347 19.17 -11.76 3.41
C ARG A 347 17.81 -11.90 2.74
N LYS A 348 16.72 -11.47 3.42
CA LYS A 348 15.35 -11.51 2.92
C LYS A 348 14.89 -12.91 2.45
N ASP A 349 15.48 -13.95 3.06
CA ASP A 349 15.20 -15.37 2.80
C ASP A 349 14.25 -16.00 3.82
N THR A 350 13.56 -15.19 4.63
CA THR A 350 12.53 -15.68 5.56
C THR A 350 11.36 -16.26 4.76
N ALA A 351 11.05 -17.53 5.04
CA ALA A 351 9.96 -18.21 4.35
C ALA A 351 8.60 -17.63 4.76
N PHE A 352 7.77 -17.31 3.76
CA PHE A 352 6.39 -16.89 4.00
C PHE A 352 5.56 -18.09 4.49
N PRO A 353 4.83 -17.97 5.63
CA PRO A 353 4.13 -19.09 6.23
C PRO A 353 2.77 -19.38 5.56
N HIS A 354 2.76 -19.62 4.24
CA HIS A 354 1.54 -19.76 3.43
C HIS A 354 0.56 -20.81 3.97
N ALA A 355 1.03 -22.04 4.19
CA ALA A 355 0.18 -23.15 4.61
C ALA A 355 -0.45 -22.91 6.00
N GLU A 356 0.30 -22.29 6.90
CA GLU A 356 -0.20 -21.95 8.23
C GLU A 356 -1.21 -20.79 8.17
N LEU A 357 -0.94 -19.78 7.34
CA LEU A 357 -1.88 -18.70 7.09
C LEU A 357 -3.20 -19.23 6.51
N GLU A 358 -3.13 -20.09 5.50
CA GLU A 358 -4.32 -20.71 4.89
C GLU A 358 -5.15 -21.46 5.93
N ARG A 359 -4.50 -22.28 6.77
CA ARG A 359 -5.18 -23.02 7.85
C ARG A 359 -5.91 -22.08 8.80
N LEU A 360 -5.27 -21.01 9.26
CA LEU A 360 -5.85 -20.05 10.19
C LEU A 360 -6.99 -19.23 9.56
N LEU A 361 -6.86 -18.84 8.30
CA LEU A 361 -7.91 -18.13 7.57
C LEU A 361 -9.18 -18.99 7.46
N LYS A 362 -9.04 -20.30 7.18
CA LYS A 362 -10.15 -21.26 7.17
C LYS A 362 -10.78 -21.45 8.54
N GLU A 363 -9.97 -21.59 9.60
CA GLU A 363 -10.46 -21.76 10.98
C GLU A 363 -11.32 -20.59 11.48
N THR A 364 -11.02 -19.39 11.01
CA THR A 364 -11.77 -18.18 11.39
C THR A 364 -12.96 -17.89 10.46
N GLY A 365 -13.15 -18.69 9.41
CA GLY A 365 -14.12 -18.46 8.35
C GLY A 365 -13.86 -17.16 7.57
N TYR A 366 -12.61 -16.69 7.55
CA TYR A 366 -12.20 -15.55 6.71
C TYR A 366 -12.07 -15.99 5.26
N LEU A 367 -11.53 -17.19 5.03
CA LEU A 367 -11.56 -17.86 3.73
C LEU A 367 -12.69 -18.90 3.74
N ALA A 368 -13.52 -18.86 2.69
CA ALA A 368 -14.66 -19.78 2.51
C ALA A 368 -14.24 -21.24 2.29
#